data_AF-A0A9E3P064-F1
#
_entry.id   AF-A0A9E3P064-F1
#
_cell.length_a   1.000
_cell.length_b   1.000
_cell.length_c   1.000
_cell.angle_alpha   90.00
_cell.angle_beta   90.00
_cell.angle_gamma   90.00
#
_symmetry.space_group_name_H-M   'P 1'
#
loop_
_entity.id
_entity.type
_entity.pdbx_description
1 polymer ?
#
loop_
_entity_poly.entity_id
_entity_poly.type
_entity_poly.pdbx_seq_one_letter_code
_entity_poly.pdbx_strand_id
1 'polypeptide(L)'
;MGTKSTATEAVREALDELERLNEQIQLKLHLAGMDAKKAYDEKLEPRLREARAHAAEAKEHSKEKVEDAVKALREFVARLASHAP
;
A
#
# COMPACT_ATOMS: atom_id res chain seq x y z
N MET A 1 -9.62 2.01 -32.68
CA MET A 1 -8.34 2.01 -31.93
C MET A 1 -8.61 2.56 -30.54
N GLY A 2 -8.40 1.81 -29.47
CA GLY A 2 -8.71 2.30 -28.12
C GLY A 2 -8.45 1.26 -27.03
N THR A 3 -7.19 0.88 -26.82
CA THR A 3 -6.78 -0.09 -25.78
C THR A 3 -5.72 0.46 -24.83
N LYS A 4 -5.54 1.79 -24.75
CA LYS A 4 -4.55 2.42 -23.87
C LYS A 4 -5.11 2.93 -22.52
N SER A 5 -6.42 2.87 -22.30
CA SER A 5 -7.05 3.45 -21.09
C SER A 5 -7.04 2.52 -19.86
N THR A 6 -7.14 1.20 -20.06
CA THR A 6 -7.45 0.26 -18.96
C THR A 6 -6.29 -0.06 -18.02
N ALA A 7 -5.05 -0.16 -18.53
CA ALA A 7 -3.89 -0.50 -17.71
C ALA A 7 -3.50 0.65 -16.78
N THR A 8 -3.55 1.88 -17.29
CA THR A 8 -3.23 3.09 -16.54
C THR A 8 -4.29 3.40 -15.48
N GLU A 9 -5.57 3.23 -15.80
CA GLU A 9 -6.66 3.38 -14.82
C GLU A 9 -6.57 2.35 -13.69
N ALA A 10 -6.34 1.06 -14.01
CA ALA A 10 -6.22 0.02 -12.98
C ALA A 10 -5.01 0.24 -12.03
N VAL A 11 -3.87 0.69 -12.56
CA VAL A 11 -2.71 1.04 -11.72
C VAL A 11 -3.02 2.24 -10.83
N ARG A 12 -3.80 3.20 -11.34
CA ARG A 12 -4.21 4.39 -10.58
C ARG A 12 -5.17 4.05 -9.46
N GLU A 13 -6.17 3.21 -9.72
CA GLU A 13 -7.11 2.73 -8.70
C GLU A 13 -6.39 1.95 -7.59
N ALA A 14 -5.44 1.09 -7.95
CA ALA A 14 -4.65 0.33 -6.99
C ALA A 14 -3.72 1.23 -6.15
N LEU A 15 -3.17 2.30 -6.75
CA LEU A 15 -2.44 3.36 -6.05
C LEU A 15 -3.34 4.11 -5.06
N ASP A 16 -4.55 4.51 -5.47
CA ASP A 16 -5.50 5.21 -4.62
C ASP A 16 -5.98 4.35 -3.45
N GLU A 17 -6.07 3.03 -3.62
CA GLU A 17 -6.32 2.10 -2.52
C GLU A 17 -5.12 2.01 -1.57
N LEU A 18 -3.90 1.91 -2.12
CA LEU A 18 -2.67 1.86 -1.36
C LEU A 18 -2.48 3.10 -0.48
N GLU A 19 -2.77 4.30 -1.00
CA GLU A 19 -2.75 5.55 -0.22
C GLU A 19 -3.79 5.53 0.91
N ARG A 20 -5.04 5.17 0.62
CA ARG A 20 -6.11 5.11 1.63
C ARG A 20 -5.82 4.12 2.75
N LEU A 21 -5.23 2.96 2.43
CA LEU A 21 -4.82 1.99 3.43
C LEU A 21 -3.64 2.53 4.26
N ASN A 22 -2.71 3.24 3.62
CA ASN A 22 -1.56 3.82 4.28
C ASN A 22 -1.95 4.88 5.31
N GLU A 23 -2.87 5.78 4.94
CA GLU A 23 -3.41 6.80 5.85
C GLU A 23 -4.07 6.16 7.08
N GLN A 24 -4.88 5.10 6.87
CA GLN A 24 -5.48 4.35 7.97
C GLN A 24 -4.44 3.68 8.87
N ILE A 25 -3.38 3.12 8.30
CA ILE A 25 -2.28 2.53 9.06
C ILE A 25 -1.56 3.61 9.86
N GLN A 26 -1.25 4.77 9.29
CA GLN A 26 -0.62 5.90 9.99
C GLN A 26 -1.46 6.38 11.18
N LEU A 27 -2.77 6.49 11.01
CA LEU A 27 -3.71 6.82 12.09
C LEU A 27 -3.70 5.77 13.21
N LYS A 28 -3.71 4.48 12.85
CA LYS A 28 -3.68 3.38 13.83
C LYS A 28 -2.31 3.23 14.50
N LEU A 29 -1.23 3.50 13.77
CA LEU A 29 0.15 3.49 14.26
C LEU A 29 0.37 4.52 15.34
N HIS A 30 -0.18 5.71 15.16
CA HIS A 30 -0.16 6.75 16.16
C HIS A 30 -0.74 6.27 17.51
N LEU A 31 -1.70 5.34 17.46
CA LEU A 31 -2.38 4.77 18.62
C LEU A 31 -1.74 3.47 19.15
N ALA A 32 -0.98 2.74 18.32
CA ALA A 32 -0.50 1.38 18.60
C ALA A 32 0.90 1.29 19.26
N GLY A 33 1.61 2.40 19.43
CA GLY A 33 2.92 2.45 20.11
C GLY A 33 4.14 2.12 19.23
N MET A 34 5.35 2.19 19.83
CA MET A 34 6.63 2.17 19.11
C MET A 34 6.93 0.86 18.35
N ASP A 35 6.47 -0.29 18.83
CA ASP A 35 6.73 -1.59 18.17
C ASP A 35 5.97 -1.72 16.85
N ALA A 36 4.71 -1.26 16.82
CA ALA A 36 3.92 -1.22 15.60
C ALA A 36 4.58 -0.28 14.58
N LYS A 37 5.07 0.88 15.05
CA LYS A 37 5.80 1.85 14.22
C LYS A 37 7.06 1.26 13.62
N LYS A 38 7.88 0.59 14.43
CA LYS A 38 9.09 -0.08 13.95
C LYS A 38 8.78 -1.13 12.88
N ALA A 39 7.75 -1.95 13.09
CA ALA A 39 7.33 -2.95 12.10
C ALA A 39 6.86 -2.33 10.77
N TYR A 40 6.19 -1.18 10.84
CA TYR A 40 5.78 -0.43 9.65
C TYR A 40 6.97 0.18 8.93
N ASP A 41 7.83 0.91 9.64
CA ASP A 41 9.00 1.61 9.08
C ASP A 41 9.97 0.61 8.41
N GLU A 42 10.19 -0.57 9.02
CA GLU A 42 11.13 -1.57 8.49
C GLU A 42 10.57 -2.41 7.35
N LYS A 43 9.25 -2.64 7.27
CA LYS A 43 8.67 -3.63 6.36
C LYS A 43 7.67 -3.08 5.35
N LEU A 44 6.89 -2.08 5.72
CA LEU A 44 5.81 -1.54 4.89
C LEU A 44 6.25 -0.27 4.15
N GLU A 45 6.93 0.65 4.82
CA GLU A 45 7.38 1.90 4.21
C GLU A 45 8.24 1.71 2.95
N PRO A 46 9.22 0.78 2.92
CA PRO A 46 10.03 0.54 1.72
C PRO A 46 9.19 0.02 0.54
N ARG A 47 8.24 -0.88 0.83
CA ARG A 47 7.34 -1.47 -0.18
C ARG A 47 6.39 -0.45 -0.78
N LEU A 48 5.85 0.44 0.06
CA LEU A 48 5.04 1.59 -0.37
C LEU A 48 5.83 2.51 -1.30
N ARG A 49 7.08 2.81 -0.92
CA ARG A 49 7.96 3.67 -1.70
C ARG A 49 8.29 3.07 -3.07
N GLU A 50 8.61 1.78 -3.12
CA GLU A 50 8.82 1.05 -4.37
C GLU A 50 7.53 1.04 -5.22
N ALA A 51 6.38 0.69 -4.64
CA ALA A 51 5.11 0.66 -5.37
C ALA A 51 4.76 2.02 -6.00
N ARG A 52 4.95 3.12 -5.27
CA ARG A 52 4.77 4.49 -5.79
C ARG A 52 5.73 4.81 -6.93
N ALA A 53 7.01 4.48 -6.77
CA ALA A 53 8.01 4.72 -7.81
C ALA A 53 7.69 3.94 -9.09
N HIS A 54 7.36 2.64 -8.95
CA HIS A 54 6.97 1.81 -10.07
C HIS A 54 5.71 2.33 -10.76
N ALA A 55 4.69 2.73 -10.01
CA ALA A 55 3.45 3.22 -10.59
C ALA A 55 3.62 4.60 -11.27
N ALA A 56 4.47 5.48 -10.73
CA ALA A 56 4.84 6.75 -11.37
C ALA A 56 5.61 6.55 -12.68
N GLU A 57 6.40 5.48 -12.78
CA GLU A 57 7.16 5.13 -14.00
C GLU A 57 6.31 4.38 -15.04
N ALA A 58 5.03 4.10 -14.78
CA ALA A 58 4.10 3.38 -15.67
C ALA A 58 4.70 2.09 -16.28
N LYS A 59 5.55 1.39 -15.52
CA LYS A 59 6.22 0.16 -15.96
C LYS A 59 5.22 -0.99 -16.12
N GLU A 60 5.47 -1.89 -17.07
CA GLU A 60 4.61 -3.05 -17.38
C GLU A 60 4.33 -3.96 -16.16
N HIS A 61 5.21 -3.98 -15.15
CA HIS A 61 5.06 -4.77 -13.93
C HIS A 61 4.53 -3.98 -12.72
N SER A 62 4.17 -2.71 -12.89
CA SER A 62 3.77 -1.86 -11.76
C SER A 62 2.48 -2.33 -11.09
N LYS A 63 1.56 -2.93 -11.85
CA LYS A 63 0.31 -3.46 -11.30
C LYS A 63 0.57 -4.54 -10.23
N GLU A 64 1.41 -5.53 -10.55
CA GLU A 64 1.69 -6.66 -9.65
C GLU A 64 2.36 -6.19 -8.35
N LYS A 65 3.30 -5.23 -8.45
CA LYS A 65 3.96 -4.64 -7.28
C LYS A 65 3.02 -3.81 -6.40
N VAL A 66 2.08 -3.09 -7.02
CA VAL A 66 1.08 -2.32 -6.27
C VAL A 66 0.07 -3.28 -5.60
N GLU A 67 -0.38 -4.32 -6.29
CA GLU A 67 -1.28 -5.35 -5.72
C GLU A 67 -0.63 -6.09 -4.54
N ASP A 68 0.65 -6.45 -4.64
CA ASP A 68 1.42 -7.04 -3.53
C ASP A 68 1.51 -6.11 -2.32
N ALA A 69 1.75 -4.82 -2.56
CA ALA A 69 1.80 -3.83 -1.50
C ALA A 69 0.42 -3.64 -0.84
N VAL A 70 -0.65 -3.55 -1.62
CA VAL A 70 -2.04 -3.48 -1.13
C VAL A 70 -2.35 -4.70 -0.24
N LYS A 71 -1.98 -5.90 -0.68
CA LYS A 71 -2.19 -7.13 0.11
C LYS A 71 -1.44 -7.07 1.45
N ALA A 72 -0.18 -6.66 1.46
CA ALA A 72 0.60 -6.52 2.69
C ALA A 72 0.00 -5.49 3.65
N LEU A 73 -0.50 -4.37 3.14
CA LEU A 73 -1.21 -3.37 3.94
C LEU A 73 -2.50 -3.94 4.56
N ARG A 74 -3.32 -4.66 3.78
CA ARG A 74 -4.56 -5.28 4.27
C ARG A 74 -4.29 -6.29 5.39
N GLU A 75 -3.29 -7.15 5.24
CA GLU A 75 -2.88 -8.12 6.27
C GLU A 75 -2.40 -7.42 7.55
N PHE A 76 -1.65 -6.32 7.43
CA PHE A 76 -1.20 -5.54 8.57
C PHE A 76 -2.37 -4.86 9.30
N VAL A 77 -3.31 -4.26 8.56
CA VAL A 77 -4.52 -3.66 9.13
C VAL A 77 -5.35 -4.72 9.90
N ALA A 78 -5.48 -5.92 9.35
CA ALA A 78 -6.17 -7.03 10.00
C ALA A 78 -5.48 -7.44 11.31
N ARG A 79 -4.14 -7.54 11.32
CA ARG A 79 -3.36 -7.80 12.55
C ARG A 79 -3.54 -6.71 13.60
N LEU A 80 -3.52 -5.44 13.19
CA LEU A 80 -3.76 -4.32 14.10
C LEU A 80 -5.17 -4.35 14.71
N ALA A 81 -6.19 -4.67 13.91
CA ALA A 81 -7.56 -4.79 14.41
C ALA A 81 -7.73 -5.98 15.38
N SER A 82 -6.94 -7.03 15.21
CA SER A 82 -6.94 -8.23 16.08
C SER A 82 -6.17 -8.03 17.40
N HIS A 83 -5.52 -6.88 17.60
CA HIS A 83 -4.80 -6.49 18.81
C HIS A 83 -5.40 -5.24 19.48
N ALA A 84 -6.52 -4.73 18.97
CA ALA A 84 -7.28 -3.68 19.65
C ALA A 84 -8.07 -4.30 20.82
N PRO A 85 -7.95 -3.79 22.06
CA PRO A 85 -8.70 -4.26 23.21
C PRO A 85 -10.21 -3.99 23.12
#